data_AF-A0A523V8I7-F1
#
_entry.id   AF-A0A523V8I7-F1
#
_cell.length_a   1.000
_cell.length_b   1.000
_cell.length_c   1.000
_cell.angle_alpha   90.00
_cell.angle_beta   90.00
_cell.angle_gamma   90.00
#
_symmetry.space_group_name_H-M   'P 1'
#
loop_
_entity.id
_entity.type
_entity.pdbx_description
1 polymer ?
#
loop_
_entity_poly.entity_id
_entity_poly.type
_entity_poly.pdbx_seq_one_letter_code
_entity_poly.pdbx_strand_id
1 'polypeptide(L)'
;MKKILFSIIISFLIVSLIFLLSGCGDFISIEGVELRKVERETKEILEEELDIEFTPDGALPIGSYLLFGQYQLEDEGYNPILWKVIENKSHYRGNTDPAVEHITLLAAYIMDLRGFDAEEPENEWEYRAKYGNNRYSYSTIRQWLNSSEKGGSWWKPQHDTDAPPIDENFLISKQTGYDDNDGFLNSFKPEELDIILDTTLECGINNNADGGGTETVTDKVFLLSLTEVGLSDVESKNYFEGNPFVIFDSYESRVAWVSLQCYENTNSPRIPHTIENSWDWWLRSPYSWGEYDVWMSDDQGKSVHRRAHIDSLGIRPSINIKYEGVNFSGNGSMDDPYVLQ
;
A
#
# COMPACT_ATOMS: atom_id res chain seq x y z
N MET A 1 36.09 21.41 -19.68
CA MET A 1 36.30 20.09 -20.31
C MET A 1 35.25 19.06 -19.91
N LYS A 2 34.95 18.83 -18.61
CA LYS A 2 33.92 17.84 -18.19
C LYS A 2 32.49 18.08 -18.73
N LYS A 3 31.99 19.33 -18.76
CA LYS A 3 30.69 19.65 -19.38
C LYS A 3 30.65 19.44 -20.91
N ILE A 4 31.80 19.59 -21.58
CA ILE A 4 31.91 19.39 -23.03
C ILE A 4 31.94 17.88 -23.35
N LEU A 5 32.64 17.07 -22.53
CA LEU A 5 32.64 15.62 -22.66
C LEU A 5 31.25 15.00 -22.38
N PHE A 6 30.56 15.47 -21.34
CA PHE A 6 29.19 15.04 -20.98
C PHE A 6 28.18 15.35 -22.10
N SER A 7 28.26 16.53 -22.71
CA SER A 7 27.38 16.90 -23.82
C SER A 7 27.71 16.13 -25.10
N ILE A 8 28.98 15.76 -25.33
CA ILE A 8 29.39 14.95 -26.50
C ILE A 8 28.93 13.50 -26.37
N ILE A 9 29.01 12.90 -25.17
CA ILE A 9 28.60 11.50 -24.92
C ILE A 9 27.08 11.35 -25.01
N ILE A 10 26.30 12.25 -24.42
CA ILE A 10 24.84 12.25 -24.54
C ILE A 10 24.41 12.51 -25.99
N SER A 11 25.07 13.43 -26.70
CA SER A 11 24.81 13.62 -28.13
C SER A 11 25.17 12.40 -28.97
N PHE A 12 26.21 11.63 -28.63
CA PHE A 12 26.56 10.40 -29.34
C PHE A 12 25.55 9.27 -29.07
N LEU A 13 25.09 9.11 -27.83
CA LEU A 13 24.06 8.13 -27.44
C LEU A 13 22.71 8.43 -28.08
N ILE A 14 22.28 9.70 -28.08
CA ILE A 14 21.04 10.12 -28.73
C ILE A 14 21.13 9.99 -30.26
N VAL A 15 22.28 10.31 -30.88
CA VAL A 15 22.49 10.14 -32.32
C VAL A 15 22.50 8.66 -32.73
N SER A 16 23.10 7.77 -31.94
CA SER A 16 23.04 6.32 -32.20
C SER A 16 21.63 5.75 -32.03
N LEU A 17 20.86 6.23 -31.06
CA LEU A 17 19.47 5.81 -30.85
C LEU A 17 18.53 6.31 -31.97
N ILE A 18 18.79 7.51 -32.50
CA ILE A 18 18.03 8.08 -33.62
C ILE A 18 18.41 7.42 -34.96
N PHE A 19 19.69 7.06 -35.18
CA PHE A 19 20.11 6.32 -36.37
C PHE A 19 19.55 4.89 -36.44
N LEU A 20 19.26 4.29 -35.29
CA LEU A 20 18.50 3.02 -35.19
C LEU A 20 17.02 3.19 -35.60
N LEU A 21 16.47 4.41 -35.53
CA LEU A 21 15.06 4.70 -35.83
C LEU A 21 14.82 5.29 -37.24
N SER A 22 15.85 5.78 -37.94
CA SER A 22 15.71 6.41 -39.27
C SER A 22 16.36 5.64 -40.44
N GLY A 23 16.77 4.40 -40.23
CA GLY A 23 17.28 3.51 -41.27
C GLY A 23 16.15 2.85 -42.07
N CYS A 24 16.11 3.13 -43.36
CA CYS A 24 15.13 2.68 -44.35
C CYS A 24 14.77 1.17 -44.28
N GLY A 25 13.46 0.88 -44.17
CA GLY A 25 12.84 -0.40 -44.57
C GLY A 25 12.82 -1.48 -43.50
N ASP A 26 11.61 -1.79 -43.03
CA ASP A 26 11.23 -2.88 -42.13
C ASP A 26 11.54 -2.70 -40.63
N PHE A 27 10.47 -2.54 -39.84
CA PHE A 27 10.51 -2.60 -38.38
C PHE A 27 11.03 -3.97 -37.93
N ILE A 28 12.28 -4.03 -37.49
CA ILE A 28 12.81 -5.20 -36.78
C ILE A 28 12.30 -5.10 -35.34
N SER A 29 11.43 -6.02 -34.92
CA SER A 29 11.11 -6.18 -33.50
C SER A 29 12.34 -6.71 -32.79
N ILE A 30 12.99 -5.89 -31.99
CA ILE A 30 14.04 -6.35 -31.09
C ILE A 30 13.35 -7.15 -30.00
N GLU A 31 13.51 -8.47 -29.98
CA GLU A 31 12.96 -9.33 -28.94
C GLU A 31 13.48 -8.87 -27.57
N GLY A 32 12.60 -8.86 -26.55
CA GLY A 32 12.89 -8.36 -25.21
C GLY A 32 14.06 -9.06 -24.49
N VAL A 33 14.66 -10.10 -25.06
CA VAL A 33 15.88 -10.74 -24.57
C VAL A 33 17.13 -9.91 -24.90
N GLU A 34 17.20 -9.24 -26.06
CA GLU A 34 18.33 -8.38 -26.43
C GLU A 34 18.30 -7.03 -25.69
N LEU A 35 17.11 -6.45 -25.48
CA LEU A 35 16.92 -5.25 -24.66
C LEU A 35 17.39 -5.46 -23.21
N ARG A 36 17.03 -6.60 -22.60
CA ARG A 36 17.48 -6.96 -21.25
C ARG A 36 18.99 -7.20 -21.15
N LYS A 37 19.63 -7.64 -22.25
CA LYS A 37 21.08 -7.81 -22.32
C LYS A 37 21.80 -6.45 -22.39
N VAL A 38 21.27 -5.52 -23.18
CA VAL A 38 21.79 -4.14 -23.28
C VAL A 38 21.58 -3.38 -21.97
N GLU A 39 20.44 -3.53 -21.29
CA GLU A 39 20.21 -2.92 -19.96
C GLU A 39 21.19 -3.44 -18.91
N ARG A 40 21.45 -4.75 -18.91
CA ARG A 40 22.41 -5.38 -17.98
C ARG A 40 23.84 -4.92 -18.23
N GLU A 41 24.28 -4.88 -19.49
CA GLU A 41 25.62 -4.41 -19.87
C GLU A 41 25.78 -2.89 -19.62
N THR A 42 24.70 -2.11 -19.79
CA THR A 42 24.70 -0.66 -19.48
C THR A 42 24.76 -0.41 -17.97
N LYS A 43 24.07 -1.23 -17.18
CA LYS A 43 24.12 -1.18 -15.71
C LYS A 43 25.52 -1.49 -15.18
N GLU A 44 26.18 -2.54 -15.68
CA GLU A 44 27.55 -2.92 -15.28
C GLU A 44 28.57 -1.80 -15.61
N ILE A 45 28.43 -1.13 -16.76
CA ILE A 45 29.32 -0.02 -17.15
C ILE A 45 29.07 1.24 -16.30
N LEU A 46 27.82 1.52 -15.94
CA LEU A 46 27.46 2.67 -15.10
C LEU A 46 27.95 2.49 -13.64
N GLU A 47 27.98 1.25 -13.15
CA GLU A 47 28.51 0.92 -11.81
C GLU A 47 30.04 1.05 -11.75
N GLU A 48 30.77 0.66 -12.80
CA GLU A 48 32.24 0.74 -12.83
C GLU A 48 32.81 2.16 -13.06
N GLU A 49 32.14 3.04 -13.82
CA GLU A 49 32.70 4.36 -14.20
C GLU A 49 32.20 5.56 -13.37
N LEU A 50 31.11 5.44 -12.61
CA LEU A 50 30.44 6.60 -12.00
C LEU A 50 30.31 6.61 -10.46
N ASP A 51 30.77 5.58 -9.74
CA ASP A 51 30.64 5.50 -8.26
C ASP A 51 29.18 5.74 -7.80
N ILE A 52 28.22 5.17 -8.55
CA ILE A 52 26.81 5.12 -8.20
C ILE A 52 26.56 3.71 -7.64
N GLU A 53 26.44 3.59 -6.32
CA GLU A 53 26.10 2.34 -5.65
C GLU A 53 24.78 1.77 -6.18
N PHE A 54 24.84 0.56 -6.75
CA PHE A 54 23.66 -0.26 -6.98
C PHE A 54 23.35 -1.05 -5.71
N THR A 55 22.46 -0.48 -4.91
CA THR A 55 21.94 -1.00 -3.62
C THR A 55 23.00 -1.38 -2.59
N PRO A 56 23.10 -0.66 -1.46
CA PRO A 56 24.03 -1.04 -0.41
C PRO A 56 23.69 -2.44 0.10
N ASP A 57 24.72 -3.18 0.50
CA ASP A 57 24.64 -4.45 1.21
C ASP A 57 23.39 -4.53 2.13
N GLY A 58 22.43 -5.39 1.78
CA GLY A 58 21.39 -5.85 2.71
C GLY A 58 19.92 -5.47 2.47
N ALA A 59 19.55 -4.62 1.50
CA ALA A 59 18.13 -4.30 1.26
C ALA A 59 17.52 -5.10 0.09
N LEU A 60 16.32 -5.66 0.27
CA LEU A 60 15.61 -6.41 -0.78
C LEU A 60 15.29 -5.49 -1.99
N PRO A 61 15.39 -5.97 -3.25
CA PRO A 61 15.11 -5.14 -4.43
C PRO A 61 13.65 -4.66 -4.49
N ILE A 62 13.42 -3.40 -4.91
CA ILE A 62 12.06 -2.91 -5.20
C ILE A 62 11.41 -3.80 -6.28
N GLY A 63 10.16 -4.18 -6.06
CA GLY A 63 9.39 -5.07 -6.93
C GLY A 63 9.57 -6.56 -6.64
N SER A 64 10.52 -6.94 -5.76
CA SER A 64 10.63 -8.31 -5.27
C SER A 64 9.55 -8.63 -4.24
N TYR A 65 9.39 -9.91 -3.93
CA TYR A 65 8.37 -10.42 -3.04
C TYR A 65 8.95 -11.06 -1.77
N LEU A 66 8.24 -10.91 -0.66
CA LEU A 66 8.55 -11.49 0.65
C LEU A 66 7.31 -12.22 1.17
N LEU A 67 7.46 -13.44 1.63
CA LEU A 67 6.44 -14.17 2.38
C LEU A 67 6.67 -13.93 3.88
N PHE A 68 5.72 -13.27 4.54
CA PHE A 68 5.89 -12.81 5.92
C PHE A 68 4.55 -12.67 6.63
N GLY A 69 4.45 -13.17 7.86
CA GLY A 69 3.18 -13.16 8.58
C GLY A 69 2.12 -14.05 7.95
N GLN A 70 0.99 -14.12 8.62
CA GLN A 70 -0.15 -14.91 8.19
C GLN A 70 -1.43 -14.19 8.60
N TYR A 71 -2.51 -14.47 7.90
CA TYR A 71 -3.82 -13.90 8.15
C TYR A 71 -4.88 -14.99 7.95
N GLN A 72 -5.94 -14.92 8.73
CA GLN A 72 -7.10 -15.78 8.63
C GLN A 72 -8.30 -14.92 8.24
N LEU A 73 -8.89 -15.22 7.09
CA LEU A 73 -10.14 -14.61 6.68
C LEU A 73 -11.32 -15.45 7.16
N GLU A 74 -12.16 -14.89 8.03
CA GLU A 74 -13.32 -15.59 8.60
C GLU A 74 -12.90 -16.93 9.24
N ASP A 75 -13.57 -18.03 8.88
CA ASP A 75 -13.34 -19.36 9.46
C ASP A 75 -12.29 -20.21 8.70
N GLU A 76 -11.56 -19.64 7.73
CA GLU A 76 -10.54 -20.38 6.98
C GLU A 76 -9.31 -20.75 7.85
N GLY A 77 -8.32 -21.47 7.33
CA GLY A 77 -7.04 -21.65 8.04
C GLY A 77 -6.10 -20.46 7.85
N TYR A 78 -5.20 -20.16 8.80
CA TYR A 78 -4.18 -19.10 8.61
C TYR A 78 -3.36 -19.33 7.33
N ASN A 79 -3.31 -18.31 6.49
CA ASN A 79 -2.60 -18.30 5.22
C ASN A 79 -1.46 -17.28 5.24
N PRO A 80 -0.29 -17.60 4.63
CA PRO A 80 0.83 -16.69 4.60
C PRO A 80 0.53 -15.47 3.73
N ILE A 81 1.03 -14.30 4.13
CA ILE A 81 0.84 -13.06 3.36
C ILE A 81 2.03 -12.85 2.42
N LEU A 82 1.72 -12.66 1.13
CA LEU A 82 2.71 -12.24 0.14
C LEU A 82 2.78 -10.72 0.11
N TRP A 83 3.98 -10.20 0.37
CA TRP A 83 4.30 -8.78 0.35
C TRP A 83 5.17 -8.43 -0.85
N LYS A 84 4.96 -7.25 -1.41
CA LYS A 84 5.81 -6.64 -2.43
C LYS A 84 6.66 -5.55 -1.81
N VAL A 85 7.96 -5.54 -2.11
CA VAL A 85 8.87 -4.46 -1.71
C VAL A 85 8.57 -3.24 -2.58
N ILE A 86 8.09 -2.15 -1.97
CA ILE A 86 7.75 -0.91 -2.68
C ILE A 86 8.78 0.20 -2.47
N GLU A 87 9.60 0.10 -1.42
CA GLU A 87 10.76 0.98 -1.17
C GLU A 87 11.82 0.23 -0.38
N ASN A 88 13.09 0.50 -0.67
CA ASN A 88 14.23 -0.15 -0.03
C ASN A 88 15.27 0.83 0.52
N LYS A 89 14.95 2.13 0.58
CA LYS A 89 15.81 3.20 1.11
C LYS A 89 15.20 3.93 2.30
N SER A 90 14.46 3.22 3.15
CA SER A 90 13.91 3.77 4.39
C SER A 90 13.01 5.01 4.13
N HIS A 91 11.92 4.84 3.36
CA HIS A 91 10.98 5.92 2.98
C HIS A 91 10.60 6.83 4.16
N TYR A 92 10.41 6.19 5.31
CA TYR A 92 9.92 6.77 6.56
C TYR A 92 11.04 7.04 7.57
N ARG A 93 12.30 7.24 7.16
CA ARG A 93 13.44 7.41 8.10
C ARG A 93 13.23 8.50 9.16
N GLY A 94 12.49 9.58 8.86
CA GLY A 94 12.14 10.63 9.82
C GLY A 94 10.94 10.32 10.72
N ASN A 95 10.31 9.18 10.47
CA ASN A 95 9.00 8.77 10.95
C ASN A 95 9.05 7.39 11.64
N THR A 96 10.19 6.70 11.57
CA THR A 96 10.55 5.48 12.32
C THR A 96 11.76 5.78 13.23
N ASP A 97 12.28 4.78 13.94
CA ASP A 97 13.58 4.92 14.61
C ASP A 97 14.67 5.22 13.56
N PRO A 98 15.30 6.42 13.57
CA PRO A 98 16.24 6.83 12.53
C PRO A 98 17.54 6.02 12.54
N ALA A 99 17.80 5.25 13.60
CA ALA A 99 18.94 4.34 13.70
C ALA A 99 18.69 2.99 13.01
N VAL A 100 17.45 2.71 12.59
CA VAL A 100 17.07 1.44 11.98
C VAL A 100 16.83 1.64 10.49
N GLU A 101 17.53 0.85 9.69
CA GLU A 101 17.27 0.76 8.26
C GLU A 101 16.09 -0.19 7.96
N HIS A 102 15.21 0.22 7.06
CA HIS A 102 13.98 -0.51 6.78
C HIS A 102 13.59 -0.52 5.31
N ILE A 103 12.83 -1.55 4.97
CA ILE A 103 12.11 -1.63 3.70
C ILE A 103 10.62 -1.40 3.95
N THR A 104 9.94 -0.81 2.97
CA THR A 104 8.49 -0.67 2.98
C THR A 104 7.87 -1.74 2.11
N LEU A 105 6.93 -2.46 2.69
CA LEU A 105 6.19 -3.54 2.06
C LEU A 105 4.73 -3.13 1.84
N LEU A 106 4.14 -3.65 0.78
CA LEU A 106 2.71 -3.55 0.49
C LEU A 106 2.18 -4.96 0.22
N ALA A 107 1.02 -5.32 0.77
CA ALA A 107 0.39 -6.58 0.43
C ALA A 107 0.26 -6.71 -1.09
N ALA A 108 0.78 -7.80 -1.65
CA ALA A 108 0.79 -8.03 -3.09
C ALA A 108 -0.64 -8.09 -3.65
N TYR A 109 -1.55 -8.61 -2.83
CA TYR A 109 -2.97 -8.76 -3.08
C TYR A 109 -3.81 -8.04 -2.03
N ILE A 110 -5.06 -7.75 -2.39
CA ILE A 110 -6.12 -7.41 -1.45
C ILE A 110 -6.43 -8.66 -0.63
N MET A 111 -6.32 -8.55 0.70
CA MET A 111 -6.41 -9.71 1.59
C MET A 111 -7.82 -9.93 2.14
N ASP A 112 -8.63 -8.87 2.19
CA ASP A 112 -9.99 -8.88 2.71
C ASP A 112 -10.79 -7.70 2.13
N LEU A 113 -12.11 -7.75 2.22
CA LEU A 113 -13.06 -6.71 1.84
C LEU A 113 -13.84 -6.26 3.08
N ARG A 114 -13.58 -5.04 3.57
CA ARG A 114 -14.29 -4.47 4.73
C ARG A 114 -14.48 -2.97 4.61
N GLY A 115 -15.32 -2.42 5.49
CA GLY A 115 -15.55 -0.99 5.60
C GLY A 115 -14.36 -0.27 6.20
N PHE A 116 -14.13 0.97 5.80
CA PHE A 116 -13.11 1.82 6.42
C PHE A 116 -13.51 2.17 7.86
N ASP A 117 -14.77 2.55 8.05
CA ASP A 117 -15.34 2.88 9.34
C ASP A 117 -16.85 2.67 9.38
N ALA A 118 -17.36 2.32 10.57
CA ALA A 118 -18.78 2.00 10.78
C ALA A 118 -19.66 3.26 10.76
N GLU A 119 -20.95 3.12 10.45
CA GLU A 119 -21.94 4.17 10.67
C GLU A 119 -21.95 4.61 12.15
N GLU A 120 -22.13 5.91 12.42
CA GLU A 120 -22.11 6.48 13.78
C GLU A 120 -23.46 7.13 14.17
N PRO A 121 -24.55 6.36 14.44
CA PRO A 121 -25.92 6.88 14.46
C PRO A 121 -26.20 8.08 15.36
N GLU A 122 -25.39 8.27 16.41
CA GLU A 122 -25.52 9.36 17.38
C GLU A 122 -24.67 10.59 17.02
N ASN A 123 -23.97 10.59 15.87
CA ASN A 123 -23.17 11.73 15.42
C ASN A 123 -24.05 12.90 14.99
N GLU A 124 -23.69 14.12 15.40
CA GLU A 124 -24.39 15.36 15.03
C GLU A 124 -24.27 15.69 13.52
N TRP A 125 -23.22 15.20 12.86
CA TRP A 125 -23.04 15.30 11.42
C TRP A 125 -23.87 14.23 10.71
N GLU A 126 -24.97 14.65 10.09
CA GLU A 126 -25.97 13.76 9.47
C GLU A 126 -25.35 12.68 8.56
N TYR A 127 -24.29 13.02 7.83
CA TYR A 127 -23.67 12.06 6.92
C TYR A 127 -22.66 11.14 7.60
N ARG A 128 -21.93 11.55 8.64
CA ARG A 128 -21.15 10.60 9.46
C ARG A 128 -22.07 9.62 10.16
N ALA A 129 -23.22 10.11 10.63
CA ALA A 129 -24.21 9.27 11.27
C ALA A 129 -24.78 8.15 10.39
N LYS A 130 -24.80 8.38 9.08
CA LYS A 130 -25.32 7.41 8.10
C LYS A 130 -24.24 6.66 7.34
N TYR A 131 -23.03 7.21 7.27
CA TYR A 131 -22.04 6.75 6.30
C TYR A 131 -20.63 6.52 6.87
N GLY A 132 -20.45 6.74 8.18
CA GLY A 132 -19.19 6.57 8.91
C GLY A 132 -18.23 7.74 8.78
N ASN A 133 -17.06 7.60 9.42
CA ASN A 133 -16.06 8.65 9.51
C ASN A 133 -14.92 8.46 8.52
N ASN A 134 -14.48 9.54 7.86
CA ASN A 134 -13.33 9.47 6.97
C ASN A 134 -11.99 9.78 7.65
N ARG A 135 -11.98 10.10 8.94
CA ARG A 135 -10.76 10.43 9.66
C ARG A 135 -10.01 9.16 10.08
N TYR A 136 -8.82 8.94 9.50
CA TYR A 136 -8.05 7.71 9.70
C TYR A 136 -7.71 7.42 11.17
N SER A 137 -7.47 8.45 12.00
CA SER A 137 -7.19 8.23 13.42
C SER A 137 -8.35 7.58 14.19
N TYR A 138 -9.58 7.79 13.73
CA TYR A 138 -10.80 7.27 14.36
C TYR A 138 -11.27 5.95 13.76
N SER A 139 -10.75 5.59 12.60
CA SER A 139 -11.33 4.52 11.80
C SER A 139 -11.22 3.14 12.44
N THR A 140 -12.30 2.39 12.29
CA THR A 140 -12.38 0.97 12.61
C THR A 140 -11.23 0.17 11.98
N ILE A 141 -10.95 0.38 10.69
CA ILE A 141 -9.91 -0.35 9.96
C ILE A 141 -8.53 -0.15 10.58
N ARG A 142 -8.23 1.05 11.09
CA ARG A 142 -6.93 1.33 11.75
C ARG A 142 -6.81 0.58 13.07
N GLN A 143 -7.86 0.61 13.90
CA GLN A 143 -7.88 -0.13 15.17
C GLN A 143 -7.70 -1.63 14.94
N TRP A 144 -8.42 -2.18 13.96
CA TRP A 144 -8.31 -3.60 13.61
C TRP A 144 -6.91 -3.98 13.09
N LEU A 145 -6.36 -3.20 12.14
CA LEU A 145 -5.04 -3.44 11.56
C LEU A 145 -3.92 -3.44 12.61
N ASN A 146 -4.07 -2.70 13.71
CA ASN A 146 -3.05 -2.51 14.74
C ASN A 146 -3.38 -3.19 16.08
N SER A 147 -4.28 -4.17 16.08
CA SER A 147 -4.63 -4.90 17.30
C SER A 147 -4.12 -6.33 17.30
N SER A 148 -3.58 -6.76 18.44
CA SER A 148 -3.28 -8.16 18.77
C SER A 148 -4.32 -8.79 19.69
N GLU A 149 -5.44 -8.12 19.96
CA GLU A 149 -6.53 -8.64 20.80
C GLU A 149 -7.49 -9.51 20.00
N LYS A 150 -8.25 -10.36 20.70
CA LYS A 150 -9.28 -11.22 20.10
C LYS A 150 -10.52 -10.44 19.66
N GLY A 151 -11.33 -11.05 18.79
CA GLY A 151 -12.66 -10.57 18.43
C GLY A 151 -13.46 -10.11 19.66
N GLY A 152 -14.14 -8.99 19.51
CA GLY A 152 -14.95 -8.35 20.56
C GLY A 152 -14.15 -7.61 21.64
N SER A 153 -12.81 -7.57 21.56
CA SER A 153 -11.97 -6.96 22.60
C SER A 153 -11.08 -5.81 22.12
N TRP A 154 -10.80 -5.73 20.82
CA TRP A 154 -9.86 -4.76 20.28
C TRP A 154 -10.45 -3.36 20.08
N TRP A 155 -11.72 -3.27 19.71
CA TRP A 155 -12.36 -2.00 19.37
C TRP A 155 -12.65 -1.19 20.62
N LYS A 156 -12.39 0.12 20.54
CA LYS A 156 -12.76 1.10 21.56
C LYS A 156 -13.27 2.37 20.87
N PRO A 157 -14.28 3.06 21.45
CA PRO A 157 -14.71 4.36 20.95
C PRO A 157 -13.54 5.35 20.90
N GLN A 158 -13.35 6.02 19.77
CA GLN A 158 -12.32 7.05 19.57
C GLN A 158 -12.85 8.47 19.83
N HIS A 159 -14.18 8.64 19.87
CA HIS A 159 -14.88 9.86 20.27
C HIS A 159 -16.26 9.54 20.85
N ASP A 160 -16.97 10.56 21.33
CA ASP A 160 -18.17 10.41 22.16
C ASP A 160 -19.38 9.76 21.46
N THR A 161 -19.41 9.83 20.12
CA THR A 161 -20.50 9.32 19.27
C THR A 161 -20.06 8.15 18.37
N ASP A 162 -18.86 7.63 18.61
CA ASP A 162 -18.32 6.50 17.86
C ASP A 162 -19.16 5.23 18.14
N ALA A 163 -19.33 4.40 17.12
CA ALA A 163 -20.21 3.25 17.14
C ALA A 163 -19.42 1.97 16.86
N PRO A 164 -19.78 0.85 17.51
CA PRO A 164 -19.04 -0.38 17.35
C PRO A 164 -19.14 -0.89 15.90
N PRO A 165 -18.13 -1.58 15.39
CA PRO A 165 -18.07 -2.00 14.00
C PRO A 165 -18.76 -3.34 13.80
N ILE A 166 -20.01 -3.43 14.27
CA ILE A 166 -20.89 -4.57 14.06
C ILE A 166 -21.42 -4.56 12.63
N ASP A 167 -21.80 -5.73 12.14
CA ASP A 167 -22.39 -5.93 10.81
C ASP A 167 -23.49 -4.91 10.45
N GLU A 168 -24.38 -4.58 11.38
CA GLU A 168 -25.50 -3.67 11.12
C GLU A 168 -25.10 -2.24 10.79
N ASN A 169 -23.87 -1.84 11.14
CA ASN A 169 -23.35 -0.50 10.91
C ASN A 169 -22.56 -0.40 9.58
N PHE A 170 -22.73 -1.36 8.67
CA PHE A 170 -22.11 -1.36 7.33
C PHE A 170 -23.14 -1.54 6.20
N LEU A 171 -22.80 -1.04 4.99
CA LEU A 171 -23.77 -0.81 3.92
C LEU A 171 -24.31 -2.09 3.25
N ILE A 172 -23.42 -2.85 2.62
CA ILE A 172 -23.79 -3.77 1.53
C ILE A 172 -24.04 -5.17 2.08
N SER A 173 -23.22 -5.61 3.04
CA SER A 173 -23.15 -7.03 3.36
C SER A 173 -23.73 -7.42 4.71
N LYS A 174 -23.76 -6.54 5.73
CA LYS A 174 -24.13 -6.92 7.12
C LYS A 174 -23.53 -8.28 7.56
N GLN A 175 -22.35 -8.61 7.06
CA GLN A 175 -21.62 -9.87 7.29
C GLN A 175 -20.10 -9.69 7.24
N THR A 176 -19.62 -8.47 7.03
CA THR A 176 -18.17 -8.12 6.98
C THR A 176 -17.81 -7.07 8.01
N GLY A 177 -18.65 -6.97 9.05
CA GLY A 177 -18.33 -6.33 10.31
C GLY A 177 -17.09 -6.97 10.92
N TYR A 178 -16.69 -6.42 12.05
CA TYR A 178 -15.35 -6.55 12.58
C TYR A 178 -15.34 -7.17 13.98
N ASP A 179 -16.51 -7.21 14.63
CA ASP A 179 -16.67 -7.48 16.05
C ASP A 179 -16.42 -8.93 16.44
N ASP A 180 -16.51 -9.87 15.52
CA ASP A 180 -16.19 -11.29 15.71
C ASP A 180 -14.74 -11.65 15.32
N ASN A 181 -14.11 -10.82 14.49
CA ASN A 181 -12.79 -11.07 13.94
C ASN A 181 -11.67 -10.63 14.89
N ASP A 182 -10.64 -11.47 15.00
CA ASP A 182 -9.42 -11.10 15.72
C ASP A 182 -8.74 -9.89 15.08
N GLY A 183 -8.04 -9.08 15.90
CA GLY A 183 -7.22 -8.00 15.38
C GLY A 183 -6.14 -8.54 14.42
N PHE A 184 -5.79 -7.78 13.40
CA PHE A 184 -4.89 -8.24 12.33
C PHE A 184 -3.53 -8.73 12.85
N LEU A 185 -2.94 -8.01 13.82
CA LEU A 185 -1.67 -8.39 14.45
C LEU A 185 -1.78 -9.61 15.37
N ASN A 186 -2.99 -10.11 15.69
CA ASN A 186 -3.16 -11.34 16.45
C ASN A 186 -2.68 -12.58 15.68
N SER A 187 -2.67 -12.49 14.34
CA SER A 187 -2.27 -13.59 13.45
C SER A 187 -0.75 -13.73 13.30
N PHE A 188 0.03 -12.74 13.74
CA PHE A 188 1.48 -12.70 13.62
C PHE A 188 2.15 -13.32 14.85
N LYS A 189 3.27 -14.00 14.63
CA LYS A 189 4.08 -14.51 15.73
C LYS A 189 4.86 -13.38 16.42
N PRO A 190 5.21 -13.52 17.71
CA PRO A 190 5.98 -12.50 18.43
C PRO A 190 7.27 -12.08 17.71
N GLU A 191 8.02 -13.04 17.16
CA GLU A 191 9.25 -12.78 16.41
C GLU A 191 9.01 -12.01 15.10
N GLU A 192 7.84 -12.15 14.49
CA GLU A 192 7.44 -11.37 13.32
C GLU A 192 7.06 -9.94 13.73
N LEU A 193 6.33 -9.79 14.83
CA LEU A 193 5.95 -8.48 15.37
C LEU A 193 7.19 -7.64 15.77
N ASP A 194 8.24 -8.29 16.29
CA ASP A 194 9.49 -7.64 16.73
C ASP A 194 10.30 -7.02 15.59
N ILE A 195 10.02 -7.37 14.33
CA ILE A 195 10.70 -6.78 13.17
C ILE A 195 9.85 -5.69 12.49
N ILE A 196 8.54 -5.61 12.78
CA ILE A 196 7.65 -4.58 12.25
C ILE A 196 7.80 -3.29 13.06
N LEU A 197 8.16 -2.22 12.36
CA LEU A 197 8.44 -0.94 12.96
C LEU A 197 7.18 -0.13 13.19
N ASP A 198 7.13 0.53 14.36
CA ASP A 198 6.18 1.62 14.57
C ASP A 198 6.55 2.78 13.63
N THR A 199 5.57 3.20 12.84
CA THR A 199 5.74 4.23 11.81
C THR A 199 4.79 5.37 12.09
N THR A 200 5.33 6.57 12.27
CA THR A 200 4.55 7.80 12.40
C THR A 200 4.09 8.26 11.01
N LEU A 201 2.80 8.31 10.77
CA LEU A 201 2.23 8.64 9.47
C LEU A 201 1.58 10.01 9.53
N GLU A 202 1.79 10.82 8.49
CA GLU A 202 0.96 11.99 8.24
C GLU A 202 -0.37 11.53 7.63
N CYS A 203 -1.47 12.03 8.17
CA CYS A 203 -2.83 11.74 7.73
C CYS A 203 -3.56 13.04 7.48
N GLY A 204 -4.21 13.15 6.32
CA GLY A 204 -5.09 14.28 6.04
C GLY A 204 -6.26 14.29 7.03
N ILE A 205 -6.78 15.47 7.32
CA ILE A 205 -8.05 15.64 8.04
C ILE A 205 -9.05 16.39 7.18
N ASN A 206 -10.33 16.05 7.30
CA ASN A 206 -11.37 16.66 6.50
C ASN A 206 -11.46 18.17 6.81
N ASN A 207 -11.54 18.99 5.75
CA ASN A 207 -11.49 20.44 5.91
C ASN A 207 -12.76 21.02 6.54
N ASN A 208 -13.92 20.42 6.27
CA ASN A 208 -15.22 20.96 6.68
C ASN A 208 -15.61 20.52 8.09
N ALA A 209 -15.40 19.24 8.42
CA ALA A 209 -15.81 18.68 9.71
C ALA A 209 -14.72 18.77 10.78
N ASP A 210 -13.43 18.66 10.39
CA ASP A 210 -12.32 18.52 11.35
C ASP A 210 -11.32 19.68 11.31
N GLY A 211 -11.53 20.68 10.46
CA GLY A 211 -10.72 21.91 10.42
C GLY A 211 -9.54 21.90 9.44
N GLY A 212 -9.30 20.80 8.72
CA GLY A 212 -8.32 20.71 7.64
C GLY A 212 -6.85 20.68 8.06
N GLY A 213 -5.98 20.30 7.13
CA GLY A 213 -4.55 20.08 7.38
C GLY A 213 -4.21 18.61 7.60
N THR A 214 -3.21 18.33 8.45
CA THR A 214 -2.79 16.97 8.79
C THR A 214 -2.79 16.72 10.29
N GLU A 215 -2.89 15.44 10.64
CA GLU A 215 -2.57 14.90 11.95
C GLU A 215 -1.59 13.74 11.81
N THR A 216 -1.04 13.27 12.95
CA THR A 216 -0.12 12.13 12.96
C THR A 216 -0.67 10.97 13.76
N VAL A 217 -0.50 9.76 13.24
CA VAL A 217 -0.74 8.50 13.95
C VAL A 217 0.55 7.67 13.96
N THR A 218 0.72 6.77 14.92
CA THR A 218 1.86 5.84 14.95
C THR A 218 1.34 4.41 14.91
N ASP A 219 1.65 3.70 13.82
CA ASP A 219 1.09 2.39 13.50
C ASP A 219 2.18 1.41 13.02
N LYS A 220 1.98 0.12 13.26
CA LYS A 220 2.79 -0.96 12.68
C LYS A 220 2.31 -1.32 11.28
N VAL A 221 0.99 -1.32 11.11
CA VAL A 221 0.30 -1.70 9.87
C VAL A 221 -0.57 -0.54 9.44
N PHE A 222 -0.45 -0.13 8.18
CA PHE A 222 -1.12 1.07 7.71
C PHE A 222 -1.59 0.95 6.27
N LEU A 223 -2.57 1.77 5.89
CA LEU A 223 -2.95 1.93 4.49
C LEU A 223 -2.09 3.04 3.87
N LEU A 224 -1.74 2.88 2.59
CA LEU A 224 -1.06 3.95 1.85
C LEU A 224 -1.99 5.16 1.67
N SER A 225 -1.39 6.34 1.54
CA SER A 225 -2.13 7.58 1.26
C SER A 225 -2.25 7.85 -0.23
N LEU A 226 -3.20 8.72 -0.58
CA LEU A 226 -3.38 9.29 -1.91
C LEU A 226 -2.10 9.93 -2.45
N THR A 227 -1.31 10.62 -1.59
CA THR A 227 -0.06 11.24 -2.02
C THR A 227 1.06 10.23 -2.26
N GLU A 228 1.18 9.22 -1.40
CA GLU A 228 2.16 8.14 -1.54
C GLU A 228 1.90 7.24 -2.75
N VAL A 229 0.64 7.08 -3.14
CA VAL A 229 0.28 6.40 -4.39
C VAL A 229 0.28 7.35 -5.59
N GLY A 230 0.86 8.54 -5.50
CA GLY A 230 1.04 9.44 -6.66
C GLY A 230 -0.26 10.03 -7.24
N LEU A 231 -1.32 10.14 -6.45
CA LEU A 231 -2.62 10.69 -6.85
C LEU A 231 -2.91 12.06 -6.18
N SER A 232 -1.86 12.76 -5.75
CA SER A 232 -1.93 13.99 -4.96
C SER A 232 -2.60 15.18 -5.64
N ASP A 233 -2.78 15.16 -6.97
CA ASP A 233 -3.28 16.32 -7.73
C ASP A 233 -4.66 16.81 -7.26
N VAL A 234 -5.47 15.91 -6.72
CA VAL A 234 -6.84 16.23 -6.27
C VAL A 234 -6.86 16.93 -4.91
N GLU A 235 -5.96 16.53 -3.99
CA GLU A 235 -6.02 16.95 -2.57
C GLU A 235 -4.81 17.73 -2.09
N SER A 236 -3.78 17.90 -2.92
CA SER A 236 -2.51 18.60 -2.59
C SER A 236 -2.66 20.04 -2.10
N LYS A 237 -3.84 20.65 -2.25
CA LYS A 237 -4.15 21.98 -1.70
C LYS A 237 -4.64 21.95 -0.26
N ASN A 238 -5.08 20.80 0.23
CA ASN A 238 -5.72 20.63 1.52
C ASN A 238 -4.80 19.96 2.54
N TYR A 239 -4.03 18.95 2.12
CA TYR A 239 -3.09 18.22 2.97
C TYR A 239 -2.02 17.50 2.15
N PHE A 240 -0.95 17.04 2.81
CA PHE A 240 0.12 16.24 2.22
C PHE A 240 0.53 15.13 3.19
N GLU A 241 0.49 13.87 2.75
CA GLU A 241 0.61 12.70 3.64
C GLU A 241 1.90 11.90 3.44
N GLY A 242 2.78 12.35 2.53
CA GLY A 242 4.02 11.65 2.20
C GLY A 242 4.38 11.75 0.72
N ASN A 243 5.64 11.45 0.42
CA ASN A 243 6.15 11.46 -0.94
C ASN A 243 5.65 10.22 -1.71
N PRO A 244 5.45 10.32 -3.03
CA PRO A 244 5.05 9.17 -3.83
C PRO A 244 6.13 8.09 -3.83
N PHE A 245 5.73 6.82 -3.76
CA PHE A 245 6.63 5.70 -4.02
C PHE A 245 6.92 5.58 -5.51
N VAL A 246 8.17 5.31 -5.87
CA VAL A 246 8.61 5.25 -7.28
C VAL A 246 7.87 4.18 -8.08
N ILE A 247 7.43 3.10 -7.43
CA ILE A 247 6.69 2.01 -8.09
C ILE A 247 5.33 2.44 -8.64
N PHE A 248 4.79 3.56 -8.16
CA PHE A 248 3.46 4.06 -8.47
C PHE A 248 3.49 5.12 -9.58
N ASP A 249 3.96 4.74 -10.77
CA ASP A 249 4.23 5.62 -11.91
C ASP A 249 3.09 5.74 -12.94
N SER A 250 2.06 4.89 -12.82
CA SER A 250 1.02 4.69 -13.82
C SER A 250 -0.29 4.22 -13.17
N TYR A 251 -1.38 4.26 -13.93
CA TYR A 251 -2.64 3.66 -13.47
C TYR A 251 -2.47 2.14 -13.25
N GLU A 252 -1.80 1.47 -14.18
CA GLU A 252 -1.53 0.03 -14.13
C GLU A 252 -0.74 -0.38 -12.88
N SER A 253 0.19 0.46 -12.41
CA SER A 253 0.96 0.19 -11.20
C SER A 253 0.14 0.15 -9.90
N ARG A 254 -1.06 0.76 -9.91
CA ARG A 254 -1.98 0.85 -8.75
C ARG A 254 -3.06 -0.22 -8.77
N VAL A 255 -3.23 -0.91 -9.89
CA VAL A 255 -4.18 -2.02 -10.03
C VAL A 255 -3.81 -3.13 -9.04
N ALA A 256 -4.82 -3.66 -8.36
CA ALA A 256 -4.68 -4.74 -7.39
C ALA A 256 -5.75 -5.81 -7.63
N TRP A 257 -5.41 -7.03 -7.24
CA TRP A 257 -6.29 -8.20 -7.31
C TRP A 257 -6.54 -8.73 -5.91
N VAL A 258 -7.68 -9.37 -5.71
CA VAL A 258 -7.94 -10.14 -4.49
C VAL A 258 -7.05 -11.37 -4.43
N SER A 259 -6.66 -11.78 -3.23
CA SER A 259 -6.02 -13.08 -3.02
C SER A 259 -7.01 -14.21 -3.30
N LEU A 260 -6.52 -15.43 -3.51
CA LEU A 260 -7.38 -16.61 -3.62
C LEU A 260 -8.21 -16.81 -2.36
N GLN A 261 -7.58 -16.60 -1.20
CA GLN A 261 -8.22 -16.66 0.11
C GLN A 261 -9.38 -15.68 0.22
N CYS A 262 -9.14 -14.41 -0.14
CA CYS A 262 -10.18 -13.39 -0.18
C CYS A 262 -11.31 -13.78 -1.14
N TYR A 263 -10.96 -14.31 -2.32
CA TYR A 263 -11.92 -14.70 -3.33
C TYR A 263 -12.84 -15.86 -2.88
N GLU A 264 -12.31 -16.83 -2.14
CA GLU A 264 -13.04 -18.03 -1.74
C GLU A 264 -13.80 -17.87 -0.41
N ASN A 265 -13.30 -17.02 0.51
CA ASN A 265 -13.74 -17.04 1.91
C ASN A 265 -14.32 -15.72 2.43
N THR A 266 -14.30 -14.61 1.67
CA THR A 266 -14.94 -13.37 2.14
C THR A 266 -16.46 -13.54 2.27
N ASN A 267 -17.03 -12.95 3.31
CA ASN A 267 -18.48 -12.84 3.47
C ASN A 267 -19.08 -11.70 2.61
N SER A 268 -18.26 -10.89 1.94
CA SER A 268 -18.76 -9.80 1.10
C SER A 268 -19.51 -10.37 -0.12
N PRO A 269 -20.78 -9.99 -0.36
CA PRO A 269 -21.54 -10.43 -1.54
C PRO A 269 -21.10 -9.69 -2.81
N ARG A 270 -20.21 -8.69 -2.68
CA ARG A 270 -19.69 -7.88 -3.78
C ARG A 270 -18.18 -8.05 -3.84
N ILE A 271 -17.77 -8.94 -4.73
CA ILE A 271 -16.40 -9.36 -4.99
C ILE A 271 -16.13 -9.28 -6.50
N PRO A 272 -14.86 -9.31 -6.98
CA PRO A 272 -14.57 -9.46 -8.40
C PRO A 272 -15.36 -10.61 -9.06
N HIS A 273 -15.74 -10.46 -10.33
CA HIS A 273 -16.52 -11.49 -11.03
C HIS A 273 -15.71 -12.79 -11.22
N THR A 274 -14.41 -12.66 -11.45
CA THR A 274 -13.44 -13.74 -11.41
C THR A 274 -12.18 -13.29 -10.66
N ILE A 275 -11.37 -14.23 -10.19
CA ILE A 275 -10.12 -13.94 -9.46
C ILE A 275 -9.11 -13.13 -10.29
N GLU A 276 -9.21 -13.18 -11.61
CA GLU A 276 -8.35 -12.41 -12.53
C GLU A 276 -8.80 -10.95 -12.71
N ASN A 277 -10.00 -10.59 -12.25
CA ASN A 277 -10.46 -9.21 -12.26
C ASN A 277 -9.85 -8.43 -11.09
N SER A 278 -9.37 -7.22 -11.39
CA SER A 278 -8.90 -6.28 -10.39
C SER A 278 -10.03 -5.75 -9.52
N TRP A 279 -9.68 -5.12 -8.40
CA TRP A 279 -10.64 -4.59 -7.46
C TRP A 279 -10.19 -3.28 -6.83
N ASP A 280 -11.18 -2.55 -6.34
CA ASP A 280 -11.03 -1.29 -5.61
C ASP A 280 -10.37 -1.56 -4.24
N TRP A 281 -9.48 -0.67 -3.78
CA TRP A 281 -8.84 -0.78 -2.46
C TRP A 281 -8.65 0.56 -1.74
N TRP A 282 -8.83 0.53 -0.42
CA TRP A 282 -8.81 1.71 0.45
C TRP A 282 -7.44 2.38 0.54
N LEU A 283 -7.46 3.71 0.61
CA LEU A 283 -6.34 4.54 1.04
C LEU A 283 -6.67 5.16 2.41
N ARG A 284 -5.66 5.63 3.16
CA ARG A 284 -5.90 6.31 4.45
C ARG A 284 -6.44 7.74 4.33
N SER A 285 -6.50 8.28 3.12
CA SER A 285 -6.75 9.71 2.89
C SER A 285 -8.23 10.06 2.90
N PRO A 286 -8.67 11.08 3.67
CA PRO A 286 -10.05 11.54 3.64
C PRO A 286 -10.35 12.35 2.38
N TYR A 287 -11.56 12.26 1.84
CA TYR A 287 -12.01 13.26 0.87
C TYR A 287 -12.24 14.60 1.56
N SER A 288 -11.58 15.67 1.11
CA SER A 288 -11.62 16.96 1.82
C SER A 288 -12.99 17.65 1.82
N TRP A 289 -13.86 17.30 0.87
CA TRP A 289 -15.17 17.95 0.68
C TRP A 289 -16.35 17.14 1.24
N GLY A 290 -16.13 15.89 1.67
CA GLY A 290 -17.17 15.03 2.26
C GLY A 290 -16.63 14.31 3.48
N GLU A 291 -17.18 14.59 4.65
CA GLU A 291 -16.74 14.16 5.98
C GLU A 291 -16.89 12.66 6.29
N TYR A 292 -17.38 11.91 5.31
CA TYR A 292 -17.68 10.48 5.36
C TYR A 292 -17.12 9.74 4.14
N ASP A 293 -16.53 10.45 3.17
CA ASP A 293 -15.95 9.88 1.97
C ASP A 293 -14.43 9.72 2.16
N VAL A 294 -13.93 8.56 1.77
CA VAL A 294 -12.53 8.14 1.87
C VAL A 294 -12.01 7.83 0.47
N TRP A 295 -10.77 8.21 0.19
CA TRP A 295 -10.13 7.89 -1.07
C TRP A 295 -9.80 6.40 -1.19
N MET A 296 -9.92 5.91 -2.41
CA MET A 296 -9.57 4.56 -2.81
C MET A 296 -8.95 4.60 -4.22
N SER A 297 -8.17 3.58 -4.54
CA SER A 297 -7.75 3.32 -5.92
C SER A 297 -8.76 2.35 -6.52
N ASP A 298 -9.37 2.71 -7.66
CA ASP A 298 -10.31 1.83 -8.34
C ASP A 298 -9.61 0.67 -9.08
N ASP A 299 -10.42 -0.24 -9.62
CA ASP A 299 -9.99 -1.38 -10.44
C ASP A 299 -9.19 -1.01 -11.70
N GLN A 300 -9.09 0.27 -12.04
CA GLN A 300 -8.28 0.86 -13.11
C GLN A 300 -7.11 1.70 -12.59
N GLY A 301 -6.86 1.73 -11.29
CA GLY A 301 -5.75 2.49 -10.68
C GLY A 301 -5.98 4.00 -10.54
N LYS A 302 -7.22 4.48 -10.69
CA LYS A 302 -7.58 5.90 -10.56
C LYS A 302 -8.04 6.23 -9.15
N SER A 303 -7.84 7.49 -8.76
CA SER A 303 -8.39 8.04 -7.52
C SER A 303 -9.91 8.16 -7.60
N VAL A 304 -10.62 7.48 -6.72
CA VAL A 304 -12.06 7.61 -6.53
C VAL A 304 -12.34 7.69 -5.04
N HIS A 305 -13.45 8.30 -4.62
CA HIS A 305 -13.87 8.28 -3.22
C HIS A 305 -15.15 7.45 -3.03
N ARG A 306 -15.28 6.90 -1.83
CA ARG A 306 -16.39 6.06 -1.40
C ARG A 306 -16.69 6.33 0.07
N ARG A 307 -17.94 6.10 0.45
CA ARG A 307 -18.39 6.27 1.83
C ARG A 307 -17.69 5.28 2.75
N ALA A 308 -17.30 5.69 3.95
CA ALA A 308 -16.49 4.91 4.86
C ALA A 308 -17.09 3.54 5.23
N HIS A 309 -18.41 3.49 5.47
CA HIS A 309 -19.16 2.26 5.77
C HIS A 309 -19.35 1.29 4.59
N ILE A 310 -18.79 1.57 3.39
CA ILE A 310 -18.85 0.63 2.27
C ILE A 310 -17.91 -0.54 2.54
N ASP A 311 -18.49 -1.71 2.71
CA ASP A 311 -17.88 -2.93 3.22
C ASP A 311 -17.54 -3.95 2.14
N SER A 312 -17.24 -3.44 0.94
CA SER A 312 -16.88 -4.25 -0.22
C SER A 312 -15.61 -3.76 -0.91
N LEU A 313 -14.79 -2.93 -0.24
CA LEU A 313 -13.53 -2.45 -0.80
C LEU A 313 -12.36 -3.15 -0.15
N GLY A 314 -11.29 -3.29 -0.92
CA GLY A 314 -10.12 -4.06 -0.55
C GLY A 314 -9.26 -3.44 0.53
N ILE A 315 -8.83 -4.28 1.46
CA ILE A 315 -7.78 -3.99 2.43
C ILE A 315 -6.45 -4.46 1.85
N ARG A 316 -5.58 -3.48 1.53
CA ARG A 316 -4.24 -3.71 0.99
C ARG A 316 -3.20 -2.95 1.84
N PRO A 317 -2.83 -3.51 3.00
CA PRO A 317 -2.02 -2.80 3.98
C PRO A 317 -0.54 -2.80 3.61
N SER A 318 0.19 -1.93 4.29
CA SER A 318 1.63 -1.75 4.24
C SER A 318 2.23 -1.86 5.64
N ILE A 319 3.50 -2.26 5.66
CA ILE A 319 4.33 -2.36 6.87
C ILE A 319 5.74 -1.89 6.56
N ASN A 320 6.44 -1.40 7.58
CA ASN A 320 7.88 -1.20 7.53
C ASN A 320 8.55 -2.30 8.36
N ILE A 321 9.50 -3.02 7.76
CA ILE A 321 10.29 -4.00 8.51
C ILE A 321 11.75 -3.58 8.52
N LYS A 322 12.41 -3.76 9.68
CA LYS A 322 13.86 -3.64 9.74
C LYS A 322 14.49 -4.73 8.86
N TYR A 323 15.52 -4.39 8.11
CA TYR A 323 16.27 -5.39 7.32
C TYR A 323 17.66 -5.66 7.90
N GLU A 324 18.18 -4.77 8.75
CA GLU A 324 19.49 -4.95 9.35
C GLU A 324 19.49 -6.16 10.30
N GLY A 325 20.46 -7.06 10.11
CA GLY A 325 20.57 -8.30 10.89
C GLY A 325 19.50 -9.34 10.59
N VAL A 326 18.68 -9.15 9.55
CA VAL A 326 17.67 -10.11 9.10
C VAL A 326 18.21 -10.90 7.91
N ASN A 327 18.12 -12.24 8.00
CA ASN A 327 18.53 -13.11 6.90
C ASN A 327 17.30 -13.56 6.11
N PHE A 328 17.44 -13.54 4.79
CA PHE A 328 16.43 -13.99 3.85
C PHE A 328 16.97 -15.14 3.00
N SER A 329 16.11 -16.11 2.71
CA SER A 329 16.31 -17.09 1.62
C SER A 329 15.26 -16.91 0.53
N GLY A 330 15.45 -17.56 -0.62
CA GLY A 330 14.62 -17.36 -1.82
C GLY A 330 15.26 -16.36 -2.78
N ASN A 331 14.66 -16.19 -3.95
CA ASN A 331 15.17 -15.29 -4.99
C ASN A 331 14.36 -14.00 -5.16
N GLY A 332 13.24 -13.87 -4.45
CA GLY A 332 12.40 -12.67 -4.45
C GLY A 332 11.45 -12.58 -5.64
N SER A 333 11.35 -13.62 -6.46
CA SER A 333 10.29 -13.74 -7.46
C SER A 333 8.97 -14.12 -6.78
N MET A 334 7.88 -14.02 -7.53
CA MET A 334 6.55 -14.37 -7.02
C MET A 334 6.40 -15.88 -6.73
N ASP A 335 7.10 -16.73 -7.51
CA ASP A 335 7.09 -18.19 -7.35
C ASP A 335 8.12 -18.70 -6.31
N ASP A 336 9.11 -17.88 -5.97
CA ASP A 336 10.14 -18.15 -4.97
C ASP A 336 10.44 -16.86 -4.18
N PRO A 337 9.46 -16.38 -3.37
CA PRO A 337 9.59 -15.15 -2.63
C PRO A 337 10.67 -15.27 -1.56
N TYR A 338 11.17 -14.13 -1.10
CA TYR A 338 12.01 -14.12 0.07
C TYR A 338 11.26 -14.68 1.28
N VAL A 339 11.95 -15.37 2.18
CA VAL A 339 11.41 -15.86 3.45
C VAL A 339 12.44 -15.59 4.56
N LEU A 340 11.96 -15.13 5.72
CA LEU A 340 12.78 -14.95 6.91
C LEU A 340 13.35 -16.28 7.41
N GLN A 341 14.62 -16.26 7.87
CA GLN A 341 15.29 -17.44 8.44
C GLN A 341 15.35 -17.46 9.96
#